data_AF-A0A7Y9K0I1-F1
#
_entry.id   AF-A0A7Y9K0I1-F1
#
_cell.length_a   1.000
_cell.length_b   1.000
_cell.length_c   1.000
_cell.angle_alpha   90.00
_cell.angle_beta   90.00
_cell.angle_gamma   90.00
#
_symmetry.space_group_name_H-M   'P 1'
#
loop_
_entity.id
_entity.type
_entity.pdbx_description
1 polymer ?
#
loop_
_entity_poly.entity_id
_entity_poly.type
_entity_poly.pdbx_seq_one_letter_code
_entity_poly.pdbx_strand_id
1 'polypeptide(L)'
;MKTISLRQPLPIGGPVHHPSEGPVTVDSELADHLIETGLADEVEDDGEEGDDEGEVEDGLDDLTLVDLGLLVTKEGVPTHGATKKADIIAAIRAHRAPAE
;
A
#
# COMPACT_ATOMS: atom_id res chain seq x y z
N MET A 1 -4.79 11.30 -10.93
CA MET A 1 -5.47 11.90 -9.77
C MET A 1 -4.85 11.25 -8.54
N LYS A 2 -4.45 12.03 -7.55
CA LYS A 2 -3.89 11.56 -6.27
C LYS A 2 -4.64 12.22 -5.11
N THR A 3 -4.72 11.52 -3.99
CA THR A 3 -5.33 12.04 -2.76
C THR A 3 -4.21 12.57 -1.86
N ILE A 4 -4.36 13.81 -1.41
CA ILE A 4 -3.38 14.47 -0.53
C ILE A 4 -4.05 15.08 0.69
N SER A 5 -3.31 15.16 1.80
CA SER A 5 -3.75 15.85 3.01
C SER A 5 -3.01 17.17 3.14
N LEU A 6 -3.75 18.28 3.18
CA LEU A 6 -3.15 19.60 3.25
C LEU A 6 -2.62 19.89 4.64
N ARG A 7 -1.42 20.48 4.75
CA ARG A 7 -0.91 20.98 6.03
C ARG A 7 -1.33 22.41 6.34
N GLN A 8 -1.71 23.15 5.31
CA GLN A 8 -2.12 24.55 5.42
C GLN A 8 -3.22 24.88 4.40
N PRO A 9 -3.98 25.97 4.61
CA PRO A 9 -5.00 26.39 3.66
C PRO A 9 -4.40 26.72 2.30
N LEU A 10 -4.88 26.08 1.23
CA LEU A 10 -4.35 26.24 -0.12
C LEU A 10 -5.46 26.42 -1.17
N PRO A 11 -5.26 27.30 -2.16
CA PRO A 11 -6.19 27.41 -3.30
C PRO A 11 -5.96 26.26 -4.28
N ILE A 12 -6.94 25.39 -4.43
CA ILE A 12 -6.91 24.23 -5.35
C ILE A 12 -8.11 24.36 -6.28
N GLY A 13 -7.87 24.51 -7.58
CA GLY A 13 -8.95 24.64 -8.57
C GLY A 13 -9.83 25.90 -8.43
N GLY A 14 -9.41 26.89 -7.63
CA GLY A 14 -10.17 28.12 -7.37
C GLY A 14 -10.52 28.33 -5.90
N PRO A 15 -11.35 27.46 -5.27
CA PRO A 15 -11.64 27.56 -3.85
C PRO A 15 -10.42 27.26 -2.97
N VAL A 16 -10.41 27.84 -1.76
CA VAL A 16 -9.39 27.56 -0.75
C VAL A 16 -9.84 26.37 0.07
N HIS A 17 -9.01 25.32 0.06
CA HIS A 17 -9.21 24.12 0.85
C HIS A 17 -8.42 24.21 2.15
N HIS A 18 -9.05 23.80 3.25
CA HIS A 18 -8.46 23.79 4.58
C HIS A 18 -8.09 22.36 5.01
N PRO A 19 -7.00 22.18 5.78
CA PRO A 19 -6.63 20.89 6.37
C PRO A 19 -7.76 20.20 7.15
N SER A 20 -8.65 20.98 7.76
CA SER A 20 -9.78 20.49 8.55
C SER A 20 -10.90 19.87 7.72
N GLU A 21 -10.94 20.09 6.41
CA GLU A 21 -11.94 19.52 5.51
C GLU A 21 -11.63 18.06 5.14
N GLY A 22 -10.41 17.61 5.44
CA GLY A 22 -9.93 16.26 5.14
C GLY A 22 -9.13 16.18 3.84
N PRO A 23 -8.86 14.96 3.35
CA PRO A 23 -8.08 14.73 2.14
C PRO A 23 -8.76 15.31 0.90
N VAL A 24 -7.96 15.82 -0.03
CA VAL A 24 -8.43 16.41 -1.28
C VAL A 24 -7.83 15.63 -2.45
N THR A 25 -8.66 15.26 -3.41
CA THR A 25 -8.21 14.62 -4.64
C THR A 25 -7.86 15.68 -5.68
N VAL A 26 -6.62 15.65 -6.18
CA VAL A 26 -6.10 16.60 -7.16
C VAL A 26 -5.37 15.88 -8.29
N ASP A 27 -5.02 16.60 -9.35
CA ASP A 27 -4.16 16.07 -10.42
C ASP A 27 -2.81 15.60 -9.87
N SER A 28 -2.26 14.52 -10.43
CA SER A 28 -1.04 13.89 -9.90
C SER A 28 0.14 14.86 -9.89
N GLU A 29 0.33 15.65 -10.96
CA GLU A 29 1.39 16.66 -11.03
C GLU A 29 1.28 17.74 -9.94
N LEU A 30 0.05 18.15 -9.59
CA LEU A 30 -0.18 19.12 -8.54
C LEU A 30 0.05 18.50 -7.15
N ALA A 31 -0.40 17.26 -6.93
CA ALA A 31 -0.14 16.52 -5.71
C ALA A 31 1.36 16.39 -5.43
N ASP A 32 2.13 15.91 -6.40
CA ASP A 32 3.58 15.72 -6.25
C ASP A 32 4.28 17.05 -5.93
N HIS A 33 3.90 18.14 -6.60
CA HIS A 33 4.43 19.47 -6.31
C HIS A 33 4.12 19.94 -4.88
N LEU A 34 2.90 19.71 -4.40
CA LEU A 34 2.49 20.09 -3.04
C LEU A 34 3.19 19.25 -1.96
N ILE A 35 3.48 17.98 -2.25
CA ILE A 35 4.23 17.09 -1.37
C ILE A 35 5.71 17.49 -1.32
N GLU A 36 6.35 17.70 -2.48
CA GLU A 36 7.76 18.14 -2.56
C GLU A 36 8.02 19.46 -1.84
N THR A 37 7.07 20.38 -1.90
CA THR A 37 7.15 21.68 -1.23
C THR A 37 6.78 21.61 0.27
N GLY A 38 6.37 20.44 0.77
CA GLY A 38 5.97 20.22 2.16
C GLY A 38 4.66 20.90 2.55
N LEU A 39 3.84 21.26 1.56
CA LEU A 39 2.53 21.89 1.75
C LEU A 39 1.42 20.86 1.97
N ALA A 40 1.63 19.63 1.51
CA ALA A 40 0.74 18.49 1.70
C ALA A 40 1.50 17.21 2.03
N ASP A 41 0.81 16.23 2.61
CA ASP A 41 1.28 14.85 2.75
C ASP A 41 0.55 13.97 1.75
N GLU A 42 1.25 12.94 1.25
CA GLU A 42 0.61 11.85 0.53
C GLU A 42 -0.34 11.12 1.49
N VAL A 43 -1.59 10.97 1.07
CA VAL A 43 -2.52 10.08 1.76
C VAL A 43 -2.42 8.78 1.00
N GLU A 44 -1.77 7.79 1.61
CA GLU A 44 -1.85 6.40 1.16
C GLU A 44 -3.33 6.02 1.15
N ASP A 45 -3.92 6.05 -0.03
CA ASP A 45 -5.22 5.42 -0.29
C ASP A 45 -4.93 3.92 -0.25
N ASP A 46 -5.52 3.22 0.73
CA ASP A 46 -5.45 1.76 0.90
C ASP A 46 -6.23 1.03 -0.23
N GLY A 47 -6.05 1.48 -1.48
CA GLY A 47 -6.93 1.19 -2.61
C GLY A 47 -6.22 1.34 -3.95
N GLU A 48 -5.74 0.20 -4.46
CA GLU A 48 -5.31 -0.04 -5.85
C GLU A 48 -3.91 0.48 -6.24
N GLU A 49 -2.87 -0.27 -5.88
CA GLU A 49 -1.76 -0.53 -6.81
C GLU A 49 -2.13 -1.72 -7.70
N GLY A 50 -2.26 -1.46 -8.99
CA GLY A 50 -2.65 -2.43 -10.01
C GLY A 50 -1.46 -3.11 -10.70
N ASP A 51 -1.77 -4.30 -11.23
CA ASP A 51 -1.22 -4.96 -12.41
C ASP A 51 0.31 -4.91 -12.61
N ASP A 52 1.01 -5.89 -12.03
CA ASP A 52 2.24 -6.42 -12.62
C ASP A 52 1.87 -7.64 -13.49
N GLU A 53 1.78 -7.41 -14.81
CA GLU A 53 1.75 -8.47 -15.81
C GLU A 53 3.13 -9.14 -15.87
N GLY A 54 3.38 -10.13 -15.01
CA GLY A 54 4.67 -10.83 -15.00
C GLY A 54 4.75 -12.00 -14.03
N GLU A 55 4.39 -13.19 -14.50
CA GLU A 55 4.49 -14.47 -13.79
C GLU A 55 3.38 -14.71 -12.75
N VAL A 56 2.84 -15.93 -12.74
CA VAL A 56 1.89 -16.43 -11.75
C VAL A 56 2.61 -16.59 -10.41
N GLU A 57 3.05 -15.50 -9.81
CA GLU A 57 3.53 -15.45 -8.44
C GLU A 57 2.36 -14.98 -7.56
N ASP A 58 2.11 -15.67 -6.45
CA ASP A 58 0.94 -15.55 -5.57
C ASP A 58 0.70 -14.15 -4.93
N GLY A 59 1.31 -13.07 -5.44
CA GLY A 59 1.26 -11.71 -4.90
C GLY A 59 1.88 -11.58 -3.51
N LEU A 60 2.57 -12.63 -3.05
CA LEU A 60 3.13 -12.70 -1.70
C LEU A 60 4.40 -11.85 -1.55
N ASP A 61 5.09 -11.55 -2.64
CA ASP A 61 6.32 -10.76 -2.65
C ASP A 61 6.05 -9.25 -2.48
N ASP A 62 4.85 -8.78 -2.83
CA ASP A 62 4.40 -7.40 -2.64
C ASP A 62 3.88 -7.14 -1.22
N LEU A 63 3.45 -8.19 -0.52
CA LEU A 63 2.93 -8.07 0.84
C LEU A 63 4.02 -7.67 1.85
N THR A 64 3.65 -6.89 2.86
CA THR A 64 4.59 -6.58 3.95
C THR A 64 4.83 -7.80 4.84
N LEU A 65 5.91 -7.77 5.64
CA LEU A 65 6.15 -8.82 6.65
C LEU A 65 4.99 -8.95 7.65
N VAL A 66 4.27 -7.86 7.91
CA VAL A 66 3.09 -7.84 8.79
C VAL A 66 1.94 -8.58 8.11
N ASP A 67 1.65 -8.26 6.85
CA ASP A 67 0.58 -8.89 6.08
C ASP A 67 0.82 -10.38 5.87
N LEU A 68 2.07 -10.77 5.57
CA LEU A 68 2.47 -12.17 5.49
C LEU A 68 2.27 -12.90 6.82
N GLY A 69 2.57 -12.26 7.97
CA GLY A 69 2.31 -12.83 9.29
C GLY A 69 0.82 -13.00 9.60
N LEU A 70 -0.02 -12.06 9.15
CA LEU A 70 -1.47 -12.18 9.23
C LEU A 70 -1.98 -13.32 8.36
N LEU A 71 -1.46 -13.45 7.14
CA LEU A 71 -1.82 -14.49 6.18
C LEU A 71 -1.47 -15.89 6.73
N VAL A 72 -0.26 -16.04 7.27
CA VAL A 72 0.20 -17.24 7.98
C VAL A 72 -0.76 -17.63 9.10
N THR A 73 -1.15 -16.65 9.92
CA THR A 73 -2.04 -16.89 11.07
C THR A 73 -3.45 -17.26 10.60
N LYS A 74 -3.94 -16.61 9.55
CA LYS A 74 -5.27 -16.82 8.96
C LYS A 74 -5.40 -18.18 8.30
N GLU A 75 -4.38 -18.61 7.57
CA GLU A 75 -4.34 -19.90 6.88
C GLU A 75 -3.82 -21.04 7.77
N GLY A 76 -3.24 -20.72 8.94
CA GLY A 76 -2.65 -21.72 9.83
C GLY A 76 -1.36 -22.32 9.27
N VAL A 77 -0.62 -21.54 8.46
CA VAL A 77 0.64 -21.97 7.85
C VAL A 77 1.69 -22.18 8.94
N PRO A 78 2.35 -23.34 9.00
CA PRO A 78 3.45 -23.55 9.93
C PRO A 78 4.72 -22.85 9.41
N THR A 79 5.10 -21.72 10.01
CA THR A 79 6.32 -20.98 9.65
C THR A 79 7.58 -21.50 10.33
N HIS A 80 7.47 -22.44 11.29
CA HIS A 80 8.60 -23.04 12.01
C HIS A 80 9.61 -22.05 12.62
N GLY A 81 9.18 -20.82 12.92
CA GLY A 81 10.05 -19.76 13.44
C GLY A 81 10.80 -18.96 12.36
N ALA A 82 10.37 -19.01 11.10
CA ALA A 82 10.87 -18.15 10.03
C ALA A 82 10.68 -16.67 10.38
N THR A 83 11.77 -15.91 10.39
CA THR A 83 11.76 -14.46 10.65
C THR A 83 12.09 -13.62 9.42
N LYS A 84 12.45 -14.27 8.31
CA LYS A 84 12.76 -13.59 7.04
C LYS A 84 11.55 -13.68 6.12
N LYS A 85 11.31 -12.60 5.37
CA LYS A 85 10.21 -12.48 4.41
C LYS A 85 10.18 -13.67 3.43
N ALA A 86 11.30 -13.96 2.79
CA ALA A 86 11.41 -15.06 1.82
C ALA A 86 11.07 -16.44 2.42
N ASP A 87 11.48 -16.72 3.66
CA ASP A 87 11.19 -18.00 4.33
C ASP A 87 9.70 -18.15 4.65
N ILE A 88 9.03 -17.04 5.01
CA ILE A 88 7.58 -17.02 5.28
C ILE A 88 6.79 -17.22 3.98
N ILE A 89 7.17 -16.54 2.89
CA ILE A 89 6.57 -16.71 1.57
C ILE A 89 6.70 -18.17 1.11
N ALA A 90 7.89 -18.76 1.24
CA ALA A 90 8.12 -20.16 0.91
C ALA A 90 7.22 -21.11 1.72
N ALA A 91 7.02 -20.84 3.01
CA ALA A 91 6.12 -21.64 3.85
C ALA A 91 4.65 -21.54 3.40
N ILE A 92 4.19 -20.35 3.02
CA ILE A 92 2.83 -20.13 2.50
C ILE A 92 2.67 -20.85 1.15
N ARG A 93 3.61 -20.67 0.22
CA ARG A 93 3.59 -21.35 -1.09
C ARG A 93 3.58 -22.88 -0.92
N ALA A 94 4.40 -23.41 0.00
CA ALA A 94 4.44 -24.85 0.30
C ALA A 94 3.14 -25.37 0.94
N HIS A 95 2.46 -24.55 1.75
CA HIS A 95 1.18 -24.91 2.34
C HIS A 95 0.04 -24.92 1.31
N ARG A 96 0.07 -23.99 0.36
CA ARG A 96 -0.93 -23.85 -0.71
C ARG A 96 -0.74 -24.82 -1.87
N ALA A 97 0.47 -25.38 -2.03
CA ALA A 97 0.73 -26.40 -3.02
C ALA A 97 -0.23 -27.59 -2.78
N PRO A 98 -1.01 -28.01 -3.79
CA PRO A 98 -1.91 -29.14 -3.64
C PRO A 98 -1.07 -30.40 -3.35
N ALA A 99 -1.42 -31.12 -2.29
CA ALA A 99 -0.84 -32.44 -2.04
C ALA A 99 -1.26 -33.38 -3.18
N GLU A 100 -0.30 -33.81 -4.00
CA GLU A 100 -0.47 -34.93 -4.93
C GLU A 100 -0.77 -36.25 -4.21
#